data_AF-A0A2H3JX06-F1
#
_entry.id   AF-A0A2H3JX06-F1
#
_cell.length_a   1.000
_cell.length_b   1.000
_cell.length_c   1.000
_cell.angle_alpha   90.00
_cell.angle_beta   90.00
_cell.angle_gamma   90.00
#
_symmetry.space_group_name_H-M   'P 1'
#
loop_
_entity.id
_entity.type
_entity.pdbx_description
1 polymer ?
#
loop_
_entity_poly.entity_id
_entity_poly.type
_entity_poly.pdbx_seq_one_letter_code
_entity_poly.pdbx_strand_id
1 'polypeptide(L)'
;MEDISFFLVAKLERGRERAKSILPTYPCLQPSDTTSFRISLAKYLEALRHSGMHPTPSEHRGPGGAREQLRHTAHGVAWWWKDVVVRRSLLEECSGERFERLILALSTHALLKIISNPGSPSTLAEADASRRAV
;
A
#
# COMPACT_ATOMS: atom_id res chain seq x y z
N MET A 1 -8.22 -9.54 8.14
CA MET A 1 -7.95 -8.19 7.59
C MET A 1 -6.60 -7.66 8.05
N GLU A 2 -6.30 -7.71 9.36
CA GLU A 2 -5.07 -7.13 9.93
C GLU A 2 -3.79 -7.71 9.33
N ASP A 3 -3.65 -9.03 9.28
CA ASP A 3 -2.46 -9.68 8.72
C ASP A 3 -2.23 -9.33 7.25
N ILE A 4 -3.31 -9.32 6.46
CA ILE A 4 -3.27 -8.95 5.04
C ILE A 4 -2.84 -7.49 4.91
N SER A 5 -3.44 -6.59 5.69
CA SER A 5 -3.13 -5.16 5.62
C SER A 5 -1.72 -4.86 6.08
N PHE A 6 -1.27 -5.46 7.18
CA PHE A 6 0.09 -5.33 7.68
C PHE A 6 1.12 -5.89 6.70
N PHE A 7 0.84 -7.06 6.10
CA PHE A 7 1.67 -7.65 5.05
C PHE A 7 1.82 -6.70 3.85
N LEU A 8 0.71 -6.16 3.35
CA LEU A 8 0.72 -5.25 2.20
C LEU A 8 1.48 -3.95 2.52
N VAL A 9 1.27 -3.35 3.70
CA VAL A 9 2.02 -2.17 4.15
C VAL A 9 3.51 -2.49 4.30
N ALA A 10 3.87 -3.66 4.84
CA ALA A 10 5.27 -4.08 4.93
C ALA A 10 5.93 -4.23 3.57
N LYS A 11 5.20 -4.71 2.56
CA LYS A 11 5.71 -4.78 1.18
C LYS A 11 5.83 -3.39 0.55
N LEU A 12 4.88 -2.49 0.79
CA LEU A 12 4.92 -1.10 0.30
C LEU A 12 6.05 -0.28 0.91
N GLU A 13 6.31 -0.46 2.20
CA GLU A 13 7.29 0.30 2.97
C GLU A 13 8.65 -0.38 3.05
N ARG A 14 8.82 -1.51 2.34
CA ARG A 14 10.08 -2.25 2.24
C ARG A 14 10.59 -2.80 3.58
N GLY A 15 9.69 -3.26 4.44
CA GLY A 15 10.07 -3.98 5.64
C GLY A 15 9.01 -3.97 6.74
N ARG A 16 9.06 -5.00 7.58
CA ARG A 16 8.19 -5.15 8.76
C ARG A 16 8.40 -4.02 9.78
N GLU A 17 9.63 -3.56 9.98
CA GLU A 17 9.91 -2.53 10.99
C GLU A 17 9.28 -1.17 10.64
N ARG A 18 9.32 -0.79 9.35
CA ARG A 18 8.60 0.40 8.89
C ARG A 18 7.09 0.21 8.99
N ALA A 19 6.57 -0.96 8.63
CA ALA A 19 5.15 -1.24 8.83
C ALA A 19 4.71 -1.14 10.29
N LYS A 20 5.52 -1.59 11.25
CA LYS A 20 5.25 -1.41 12.69
C LYS A 20 5.23 0.06 13.10
N SER A 21 6.06 0.92 12.51
CA SER A 21 6.01 2.36 12.80
C SER A 21 4.70 3.02 12.34
N ILE A 22 4.06 2.48 11.29
CA ILE A 22 2.78 2.96 10.75
C ILE A 22 1.58 2.31 11.43
N LEU A 23 1.71 1.02 11.77
CA LEU A 23 0.70 0.20 12.42
C LEU A 23 1.23 -0.33 13.75
N PRO A 24 1.48 0.54 14.75
CA PRO A 24 2.14 0.17 16.00
C PRO A 24 1.30 -0.78 16.87
N THR A 25 -0.01 -0.82 16.63
CA THR A 25 -0.94 -1.70 17.34
C THR A 25 -0.96 -3.13 16.79
N TYR A 26 -0.14 -3.46 15.78
CA TYR A 26 -0.06 -4.82 15.24
C TYR A 26 0.97 -5.68 16.00
N PRO A 27 0.65 -6.95 16.34
CA PRO A 27 -0.65 -7.59 16.17
C PRO A 27 -1.67 -7.08 17.20
N CYS A 28 -2.95 -7.01 16.85
CA CYS A 28 -3.96 -6.55 17.79
C CYS A 28 -4.14 -7.60 18.91
N LEU A 29 -3.62 -7.31 20.10
CA LEU A 29 -3.75 -8.16 21.29
C LEU A 29 -5.17 -8.10 21.86
N GLN A 30 -5.63 -9.17 22.51
CA GLN A 30 -6.97 -9.24 23.08
C GLN A 30 -7.13 -8.46 24.42
N PRO A 31 -8.30 -7.83 24.67
CA PRO A 31 -9.42 -7.67 23.73
C PRO A 31 -9.01 -6.76 22.57
N SER A 32 -9.29 -7.21 21.35
CA SER A 32 -8.64 -6.71 20.13
C SER A 32 -8.78 -5.19 20.00
N ASP A 33 -7.72 -4.42 20.28
CA ASP A 33 -7.66 -2.97 20.01
C ASP A 33 -7.47 -2.71 18.50
N THR A 34 -8.37 -3.33 17.76
CA THR A 34 -8.57 -3.23 16.33
C THR A 34 -8.95 -1.81 15.91
N THR A 35 -9.44 -0.97 16.83
CA THR A 35 -9.85 0.41 16.53
C THR A 35 -8.64 1.27 16.22
N SER A 36 -7.63 1.24 17.09
CA SER A 36 -6.38 1.99 16.89
C SER A 36 -5.64 1.55 15.62
N PHE A 37 -5.59 0.24 15.36
CA PHE A 37 -5.05 -0.31 14.11
C PHE A 37 -5.82 0.20 12.89
N ARG A 38 -7.16 0.14 12.91
CA ARG A 38 -8.02 0.56 11.79
C ARG A 38 -7.97 2.05 11.51
N ILE A 39 -7.86 2.88 12.55
CA ILE A 39 -7.65 4.33 12.40
C ILE A 39 -6.32 4.59 11.71
N SER A 40 -5.24 3.96 12.17
CA SER A 40 -3.90 4.15 11.60
C SER A 40 -3.84 3.67 10.15
N LEU A 41 -4.46 2.52 9.86
CA LEU A 41 -4.58 1.99 8.52
C LEU A 41 -5.41 2.90 7.61
N ALA A 42 -6.55 3.42 8.07
CA ALA A 42 -7.37 4.37 7.30
C ALA A 42 -6.57 5.60 6.89
N LYS A 43 -5.85 6.22 7.84
CA LYS A 43 -5.01 7.40 7.58
C LYS A 43 -3.92 7.10 6.55
N TYR A 44 -3.24 5.96 6.69
CA TYR A 44 -2.21 5.54 5.75
C TYR A 44 -2.79 5.33 4.33
N LEU A 45 -3.92 4.65 4.23
CA LEU A 45 -4.60 4.38 2.96
C LEU A 45 -5.11 5.66 2.29
N GLU A 46 -5.62 6.62 3.07
CA GLU A 46 -6.03 7.94 2.56
C GLU A 46 -4.84 8.71 1.99
N ALA A 47 -3.70 8.73 2.71
CA ALA A 47 -2.47 9.35 2.24
C ALA A 47 -1.92 8.68 0.97
N LEU A 48 -1.97 7.34 0.91
CA LEU A 48 -1.54 6.56 -0.24
C LEU A 48 -2.42 6.85 -1.47
N ARG A 49 -3.75 6.86 -1.27
CA ARG A 49 -4.72 7.24 -2.30
C ARG A 49 -4.48 8.66 -2.81
N HIS A 50 -4.28 9.62 -1.91
CA HIS A 50 -3.99 11.01 -2.30
C HIS A 50 -2.71 11.10 -3.12
N SER A 51 -1.65 10.40 -2.70
CA SER A 51 -0.36 10.39 -3.41
C SER A 51 -0.48 9.76 -4.80
N GLY A 52 -1.32 8.73 -4.96
CA GLY A 52 -1.60 8.12 -6.25
C GLY A 52 -2.44 9.00 -7.18
N MET A 53 -3.46 9.68 -6.65
CA MET A 53 -4.35 10.52 -7.46
C MET A 53 -3.73 11.87 -7.85
N HIS A 54 -2.84 12.39 -7.01
CA HIS A 54 -2.18 13.67 -7.21
C HIS A 54 -0.67 13.47 -7.13
N PRO A 55 -0.03 12.93 -8.19
CA PRO A 55 1.42 12.87 -8.22
C PRO A 55 1.96 14.30 -8.15
N THR A 56 2.59 14.64 -7.02
CA THR A 56 3.23 15.94 -6.87
C THR A 56 4.37 16.03 -7.87
N PRO A 57 4.47 17.11 -8.67
CA PRO A 57 5.63 17.32 -9.50
C PRO A 57 6.84 17.50 -8.58
N SER A 58 7.72 16.50 -8.53
CA SER A 58 8.96 16.56 -7.76
C SER A 58 9.76 17.79 -8.19
N GLU A 59 10.03 18.71 -7.25
CA GLU A 59 10.86 19.92 -7.41
C GLU A 59 12.37 19.61 -7.52
N HIS A 60 12.73 18.55 -8.24
CA HIS A 60 14.10 18.30 -8.63
C HIS A 60 14.19 18.16 -10.16
N ARG A 61 14.22 19.33 -10.81
CA ARG A 61 14.76 19.47 -12.16
C ARG A 61 15.96 20.40 -12.13
N GLY A 62 17.15 19.80 -12.11
CA GLY A 62 18.31 20.43 -12.73
C GLY A 62 18.03 20.71 -14.22
N PRO A 63 18.66 21.73 -14.81
CA PRO A 63 18.40 22.12 -16.19
C PRO A 63 19.19 21.22 -17.14
N GLY A 64 18.53 20.26 -17.78
CA GLY A 64 19.16 19.49 -18.86
C GLY A 64 18.40 18.25 -19.32
N GLY A 65 17.69 18.38 -20.44
CA GLY A 65 17.45 17.30 -21.41
C GLY A 65 16.64 16.07 -20.97
N ALA A 66 15.34 16.07 -21.24
CA ALA A 66 14.54 14.91 -21.72
C ALA A 66 13.04 15.28 -21.63
N ARG A 67 12.55 16.00 -22.63
CA ARG A 67 11.22 16.64 -22.61
C ARG A 67 10.09 15.75 -23.13
N GLU A 68 10.29 14.44 -23.36
CA GLU A 68 9.27 13.66 -24.11
C GLU A 68 8.95 12.25 -23.62
N GLN A 69 9.57 11.73 -22.55
CA GLN A 69 9.26 10.38 -22.03
C GLN A 69 8.46 10.32 -20.72
N LEU A 70 8.20 11.48 -20.08
CA LEU A 70 7.62 11.55 -18.74
C LEU A 70 6.13 11.91 -18.69
N ARG A 71 5.46 12.01 -19.84
CA ARG A 71 4.02 12.36 -19.90
C ARG A 71 3.08 11.15 -19.89
N HIS A 72 3.56 9.96 -20.26
CA HIS A 72 2.75 8.74 -20.24
C HIS A 72 2.75 7.99 -18.91
N THR A 73 3.67 8.31 -17.99
CA THR A 73 3.74 7.67 -16.66
C THR A 73 2.99 8.44 -15.58
N ALA A 74 2.72 9.74 -15.73
CA ALA A 74 2.07 10.53 -14.69
C ALA A 74 0.53 10.35 -14.64
N HIS A 75 -0.12 10.03 -15.75
CA HIS A 75 -1.58 9.92 -15.84
C HIS A 75 -2.15 8.50 -15.62
N GLY A 76 -1.30 7.46 -15.51
CA GLY A 76 -1.73 6.05 -15.45
C GLY A 76 -1.44 5.30 -14.14
N VAL A 77 -0.66 5.86 -13.22
CA VAL A 77 -0.02 5.10 -12.13
C VAL A 77 -0.93 4.81 -10.93
N ALA A 78 -2.21 5.21 -10.96
CA ALA A 78 -3.11 4.97 -9.83
C ALA A 78 -4.62 5.05 -10.18
N TRP A 79 -5.02 4.77 -11.42
CA TRP A 79 -6.44 4.86 -11.82
C TRP A 79 -7.37 4.00 -10.94
N TRP A 80 -6.86 2.88 -10.40
CA TRP A 80 -7.58 2.00 -9.48
C TRP A 80 -7.95 2.65 -8.14
N TRP A 81 -7.37 3.80 -7.78
CA TRP A 81 -7.74 4.56 -6.57
C TRP A 81 -8.95 5.49 -6.77
N LYS A 82 -9.34 5.76 -8.02
CA LYS A 82 -10.38 6.75 -8.36
C LYS A 82 -11.72 6.39 -7.74
N ASP A 83 -12.11 5.12 -7.85
CA ASP A 83 -13.42 4.61 -7.40
C ASP A 83 -13.36 3.94 -6.02
N VAL A 84 -12.22 4.01 -5.35
CA VAL A 84 -12.01 3.41 -4.03
C VAL A 84 -12.28 4.44 -2.95
N VAL A 85 -13.27 4.14 -2.11
CA VAL A 85 -13.58 4.91 -0.91
C VAL A 85 -12.75 4.38 0.24
N VAL A 86 -11.90 5.23 0.81
CA VAL A 86 -11.18 4.93 2.05
C VAL A 86 -11.95 5.61 3.18
N ARG A 87 -12.53 4.81 4.09
CA ARG A 87 -13.24 5.30 5.28
C ARG A 87 -13.03 4.34 6.43
N ARG A 88 -13.02 4.87 7.65
CA ARG A 88 -12.89 4.06 8.87
C ARG A 88 -13.97 3.00 8.99
N SER A 89 -15.24 3.35 8.74
CA SER A 89 -16.37 2.42 8.83
C SER A 89 -16.20 1.20 7.92
N LEU A 90 -15.59 1.38 6.75
CA LEU A 90 -15.32 0.29 5.82
C LEU A 90 -14.30 -0.71 6.37
N LEU A 91 -13.29 -0.22 7.10
CA LEU A 91 -12.33 -1.06 7.79
C LEU A 91 -12.91 -1.64 9.09
N GLU A 92 -13.90 -1.01 9.72
CA GLU A 92 -14.60 -1.57 10.87
C GLU A 92 -15.44 -2.79 10.49
N GLU A 93 -16.18 -2.69 9.38
CA GLU A 93 -17.02 -3.76 8.83
C GLU A 93 -16.19 -4.91 8.24
N CYS A 94 -14.98 -4.64 7.73
CA CYS A 94 -14.06 -5.64 7.16
C CYS A 94 -14.70 -6.58 6.12
N SER A 95 -15.77 -6.17 5.47
CA SER A 95 -16.59 -7.04 4.63
C SER A 95 -17.32 -6.27 3.53
N GLY A 96 -17.81 -7.00 2.54
CA GLY A 96 -18.55 -6.46 1.41
C GLY A 96 -17.68 -5.93 0.28
N GLU A 97 -18.34 -5.68 -0.86
CA GLU A 97 -17.70 -5.38 -2.14
C GLU A 97 -16.81 -4.12 -2.10
N ARG A 98 -17.16 -3.13 -1.28
CA ARG A 98 -16.36 -1.91 -1.12
C ARG A 98 -15.04 -2.20 -0.40
N PHE A 99 -15.06 -3.05 0.61
CA PHE A 99 -13.86 -3.43 1.36
C PHE A 99 -12.95 -4.30 0.49
N GLU A 100 -13.53 -5.24 -0.25
CA GLU A 100 -12.77 -6.06 -1.20
C GLU A 100 -12.09 -5.22 -2.29
N ARG A 101 -12.80 -4.24 -2.87
CA ARG A 101 -12.21 -3.28 -3.82
C ARG A 101 -11.06 -2.50 -3.20
N LEU A 102 -11.17 -2.08 -1.93
CA LEU A 102 -10.10 -1.38 -1.23
C LEU A 102 -8.85 -2.25 -1.08
N ILE A 103 -9.01 -3.50 -0.65
CA ILE A 103 -7.89 -4.45 -0.50
C ILE A 103 -7.27 -4.79 -1.85
N LEU A 104 -8.09 -4.94 -2.91
CA LEU A 104 -7.62 -5.18 -4.26
C LEU A 104 -6.77 -4.01 -4.77
N ALA A 105 -7.26 -2.78 -4.63
CA ALA A 105 -6.54 -1.57 -5.03
C ALA A 105 -5.21 -1.41 -4.27
N LEU A 106 -5.20 -1.69 -2.96
CA LEU A 106 -3.97 -1.72 -2.16
C LEU A 106 -2.98 -2.76 -2.68
N SER A 107 -3.47 -3.97 -2.99
CA SER A 107 -2.65 -5.08 -3.50
C SER A 107 -2.05 -4.76 -4.86
N THR A 108 -2.85 -4.21 -5.78
CA THR A 108 -2.38 -3.73 -7.09
C THR A 108 -1.31 -2.67 -6.94
N HIS A 109 -1.50 -1.71 -6.02
CA HIS A 109 -0.51 -0.68 -5.75
C HIS A 109 0.80 -1.27 -5.21
N ALA A 110 0.72 -2.25 -4.30
CA ALA A 110 1.88 -2.95 -3.76
C ALA A 110 2.66 -3.71 -4.85
N LEU A 111 1.96 -4.48 -5.68
CA LEU A 111 2.57 -5.23 -6.79
C LEU A 111 3.29 -4.31 -7.77
N LEU A 112 2.65 -3.21 -8.18
CA LEU A 112 3.27 -2.27 -9.11
C LEU A 112 4.48 -1.55 -8.51
N LYS A 113 4.42 -1.15 -7.23
CA LYS A 113 5.57 -0.55 -6.54
C LYS A 113 6.77 -1.52 -6.46
N ILE A 114 6.51 -2.82 -6.30
CA ILE A 114 7.54 -3.87 -6.33
C ILE A 114 8.13 -4.01 -7.73
N ILE A 115 7.29 -4.14 -8.75
CA ILE A 115 7.72 -4.38 -10.15
C ILE A 115 8.51 -3.18 -10.69
N SER A 116 8.03 -1.95 -10.43
CA SER A 116 8.67 -0.72 -10.90
C SER A 116 10.00 -0.39 -10.21
N ASN A 117 10.36 -1.08 -9.12
CA ASN A 117 11.60 -0.83 -8.40
C ASN A 117 12.34 -2.16 -8.09
N PRO A 118 12.96 -2.79 -9.10
CA PRO A 118 13.55 -4.13 -9.02
C PRO A 118 14.80 -4.25 -8.14
N GLY A 119 15.30 -3.16 -7.55
CA GLY A 119 16.46 -3.17 -6.64
C GLY A 119 16.21 -3.81 -5.26
N SER A 120 15.23 -4.70 -5.13
CA SER A 120 14.84 -5.34 -3.86
C SER A 120 15.12 -6.85 -3.92
N PRO A 121 16.02 -7.39 -3.08
CA PRO A 121 16.35 -8.82 -3.06
C PRO A 121 15.36 -9.71 -2.29
N SER A 122 14.07 -9.36 -2.19
CA SER A 122 13.19 -9.99 -1.17
C SER A 122 11.91 -10.66 -1.67
N THR A 123 11.67 -10.79 -2.97
CA THR A 123 10.29 -11.03 -3.47
C THR A 123 9.97 -12.42 -4.01
N LEU A 124 10.93 -13.28 -4.31
CA LEU A 124 10.62 -14.67 -4.73
C LEU A 124 11.03 -15.74 -3.70
N ALA A 125 12.06 -15.48 -2.89
CA ALA A 125 12.57 -16.45 -1.93
C ALA A 125 11.64 -16.71 -0.72
N GLU A 126 10.94 -15.69 -0.21
CA GLU A 126 10.02 -15.86 0.94
C GLU A 126 8.74 -16.63 0.57
N ALA A 127 8.24 -16.47 -0.66
CA ALA A 127 7.05 -17.18 -1.13
C ALA A 127 7.33 -18.68 -1.34
N ASP A 128 8.55 -19.04 -1.76
CA ASP A 128 9.01 -20.42 -1.87
C ASP A 128 9.36 -21.04 -0.51
N ALA A 129 9.91 -20.26 0.43
CA ALA A 129 10.20 -20.74 1.78
C ALA A 129 8.92 -21.12 2.54
N SER A 130 7.82 -20.38 2.35
CA SER A 130 6.52 -20.71 2.93
C SER A 130 5.85 -21.94 2.30
N ARG A 131 6.25 -22.37 1.09
CA ARG A 131 5.74 -23.60 0.42
C ARG A 131 6.50 -24.86 0.82
N ARG A 132 7.70 -24.74 1.41
CA ARG A 132 8.53 -25.87 1.85
C ARG A 132 8.41 -26.21 3.33
N ALA A 133 7.59 -25.46 4.07
CA ALA A 133 7.39 -25.64 5.51
C ALA A 133 6.06 -26.35 5.87
N VAL A 134 5.38 -26.95 4.88
CA VAL A 134 4.20 -27.81 5.06
C VAL A 134 4.56 -29.22 4.63
#